data_AF-A0A2G8KRV6-F1
#
_entry.id   AF-A0A2G8KRV6-F1
#
_cell.length_a   1.000
_cell.length_b   1.000
_cell.length_c   1.000
_cell.angle_alpha   90.00
_cell.angle_beta   90.00
_cell.angle_gamma   90.00
#
_symmetry.space_group_name_H-M   'P 1'
#
loop_
_entity.id
_entity.type
_entity.pdbx_description
1 polymer ?
#
loop_
_entity_poly.entity_id
_entity_poly.type
_entity_poly.pdbx_seq_one_letter_code
_entity_poly.pdbx_strand_id
1 'polypeptide(L)'
;MRAQQLSLSPTLTRETYGENNEDSEDAMTLRKLTDTLDNSIEFIYAEVQKKTGRNSVRLLKVYKGHKGLKAENVDLRDRFQSLERKVADISKTQMNQLKQINKQERFSRRNNLRIVGNSSPNEDCLKIASEVLTKVGVQDCVVERAHRDGRQMEHRSRHKVAREGSSPQ
;
A
#
# COMPACT_ATOMS: atom_id res chain seq x y z
N MET A 1 -60.11 -31.32 -19.43
CA MET A 1 -60.74 -31.47 -18.09
C MET A 1 -60.59 -30.16 -17.35
N ARG A 2 -61.71 -29.43 -17.17
CA ARG A 2 -61.78 -28.11 -16.51
C ARG A 2 -62.06 -28.32 -15.02
N ALA A 3 -61.22 -27.77 -14.14
CA ALA A 3 -61.50 -27.71 -12.71
C ALA A 3 -62.55 -26.63 -12.43
N GLN A 4 -63.60 -27.03 -11.70
CA GLN A 4 -64.76 -26.23 -11.33
C GLN A 4 -64.37 -25.14 -10.31
N GLN A 5 -64.75 -23.88 -10.59
CA GLN A 5 -64.79 -22.83 -9.58
C GLN A 5 -66.00 -23.06 -8.68
N LEU A 6 -65.76 -23.28 -7.39
CA LEU A 6 -66.79 -23.25 -6.35
C LEU A 6 -67.12 -21.79 -6.03
N SER A 7 -68.26 -21.30 -6.51
CA SER A 7 -68.87 -20.05 -6.09
C SER A 7 -69.62 -20.28 -4.78
N LEU A 8 -69.08 -19.80 -3.66
CA LEU A 8 -69.80 -19.70 -2.40
C LEU A 8 -70.38 -18.28 -2.29
N SER A 9 -71.64 -18.14 -2.67
CA SER A 9 -72.47 -16.98 -2.33
C SER A 9 -72.98 -17.15 -0.89
N PRO A 10 -72.73 -16.22 0.04
CA PRO A 10 -73.52 -16.16 1.26
C PRO A 10 -74.79 -15.35 0.96
N THR A 11 -75.91 -16.06 0.90
CA THR A 11 -77.25 -15.47 0.96
C THR A 11 -77.44 -14.88 2.36
N LEU A 12 -77.14 -13.59 2.53
CA LEU A 12 -77.60 -12.86 3.70
C LEU A 12 -79.04 -12.41 3.45
N THR A 13 -79.98 -13.06 4.12
CA THR A 13 -81.35 -12.61 4.26
C THR A 13 -81.36 -11.18 4.80
N ARG A 14 -81.71 -10.24 3.93
CA ARG A 14 -82.01 -8.84 4.27
C ARG A 14 -83.32 -8.83 5.06
N GLU A 15 -83.22 -8.96 6.38
CA GLU A 15 -84.30 -8.52 7.25
C GLU A 15 -84.47 -7.01 7.06
N THR A 16 -85.64 -6.62 6.57
CA THR A 16 -86.06 -5.23 6.42
C THR A 16 -86.27 -4.65 7.81
N TYR A 17 -85.18 -4.13 8.40
CA TYR A 17 -85.29 -3.15 9.48
C TYR A 17 -85.65 -1.79 8.87
N GLY A 18 -86.55 -1.11 9.59
CA GLY A 18 -87.35 -0.01 9.12
C GLY A 18 -86.59 1.23 8.67
N GLU A 19 -87.42 2.13 8.14
CA GLU A 19 -87.16 3.50 7.73
C GLU A 19 -85.85 4.11 8.24
N ASN A 20 -85.02 4.53 7.28
CA ASN A 20 -83.81 5.30 7.50
C ASN A 20 -84.15 6.61 8.24
N ASN A 21 -84.01 6.62 9.57
CA ASN A 21 -83.78 7.86 10.30
C ASN A 21 -82.27 8.12 10.29
N GLU A 22 -81.83 8.99 9.40
CA GLU A 22 -80.45 9.49 9.30
C GLU A 22 -79.97 10.20 10.60
N ASP A 23 -80.87 10.43 11.55
CA ASP A 23 -80.64 11.08 12.85
C ASP A 23 -80.50 10.12 14.05
N SER A 24 -80.39 8.79 13.83
CA SER A 24 -80.09 7.85 14.92
C SER A 24 -78.68 8.09 15.49
N GLU A 25 -78.55 8.17 16.82
CA GLU A 25 -77.26 8.35 17.51
C GLU A 25 -76.22 7.29 17.11
N ASP A 26 -76.67 6.08 16.80
CA ASP A 26 -75.81 4.98 16.35
C ASP A 26 -75.26 5.25 14.94
N ALA A 27 -76.06 5.81 14.04
CA ALA A 27 -75.63 6.17 12.69
C ALA A 27 -74.63 7.33 12.72
N MET A 28 -74.84 8.33 13.58
CA MET A 28 -73.88 9.41 13.81
C MET A 28 -72.57 8.90 14.43
N THR A 29 -72.64 7.94 15.35
CA THR A 29 -71.45 7.36 16.00
C THR A 29 -70.64 6.53 15.02
N LEU A 30 -71.29 5.72 14.18
CA LEU A 30 -70.64 4.96 13.11
C LEU A 30 -69.97 5.87 12.07
N ARG A 31 -70.59 7.00 11.73
CA ARG A 31 -70.00 8.00 10.82
C ARG A 31 -68.74 8.62 11.41
N LYS A 32 -68.77 9.05 12.68
CA LYS A 32 -67.59 9.58 13.39
C LYS A 32 -66.45 8.57 13.46
N LEU A 33 -66.76 7.29 13.71
CA LEU A 33 -65.77 6.21 13.70
C LEU A 33 -65.15 6.01 12.32
N THR A 34 -65.98 6.05 11.27
CA THR A 34 -65.52 5.94 9.88
C THR A 34 -64.59 7.10 9.52
N ASP A 35 -64.99 8.34 9.82
CA ASP A 35 -64.17 9.53 9.58
C ASP A 35 -62.83 9.46 10.35
N THR A 36 -62.86 8.95 11.59
CA THR A 36 -61.64 8.79 12.42
C THR A 36 -60.70 7.74 11.82
N LEU A 37 -61.25 6.65 11.30
CA LEU A 37 -60.49 5.59 10.65
C LEU A 37 -59.85 6.09 9.35
N ASP A 38 -60.61 6.80 8.52
CA ASP A 38 -60.11 7.37 7.25
C ASP A 38 -58.97 8.36 7.49
N ASN A 39 -59.14 9.27 8.45
CA ASN A 39 -58.08 10.20 8.86
C ASN A 39 -56.81 9.47 9.35
N SER A 40 -56.99 8.37 10.09
CA SER A 40 -55.86 7.57 10.58
C SER A 40 -55.13 6.84 9.44
N ILE A 41 -55.88 6.32 8.46
CA ILE A 41 -55.33 5.67 7.27
C ILE A 41 -54.54 6.67 6.43
N GLU A 42 -55.08 7.86 6.18
CA GLU A 42 -54.38 8.91 5.44
C GLU A 42 -53.09 9.33 6.14
N PHE A 43 -53.13 9.52 7.45
CA PHE A 43 -51.95 9.88 8.23
C PHE A 43 -50.86 8.80 8.14
N ILE A 44 -51.23 7.53 8.32
CA ILE A 44 -50.30 6.40 8.18
C ILE A 44 -49.70 6.36 6.77
N TYR A 45 -50.53 6.53 5.75
CA TYR A 45 -50.08 6.54 4.36
C TYR A 45 -49.07 7.67 4.11
N ALA A 46 -49.36 8.88 4.58
CA ALA A 46 -48.46 10.03 4.46
C ALA A 46 -47.10 9.79 5.15
N GLU A 47 -47.09 9.24 6.37
CA GLU A 47 -45.84 8.93 7.07
C GLU A 47 -45.05 7.79 6.41
N VAL A 48 -45.72 6.77 5.89
CA VAL A 48 -45.08 5.69 5.12
C VAL A 48 -44.43 6.24 3.86
N GLN A 49 -45.12 7.10 3.09
CA GLN A 49 -44.57 7.72 1.88
C GLN A 49 -43.35 8.59 2.19
N LYS A 50 -43.44 9.41 3.25
CA LYS A 50 -42.34 10.27 3.70
C LYS A 50 -41.12 9.49 4.15
N LYS A 51 -41.30 8.41 4.93
CA LYS A 51 -40.19 7.54 5.35
C LYS A 51 -39.56 6.81 4.17
N THR A 52 -40.39 6.31 3.25
CA THR A 52 -39.92 5.62 2.03
C THR A 52 -39.09 6.55 1.15
N GLY A 53 -39.55 7.80 0.93
CA GLY A 53 -38.80 8.81 0.19
C GLY A 53 -37.48 9.21 0.86
N ARG A 54 -37.44 9.35 2.20
CA ARG A 54 -36.19 9.63 2.92
C ARG A 54 -35.20 8.47 2.82
N ASN A 55 -35.71 7.24 2.94
CA ASN A 55 -34.88 6.04 2.87
C ASN A 55 -34.30 5.82 1.47
N SER A 56 -35.07 6.07 0.41
CA SER A 56 -34.58 5.94 -0.97
C SER A 56 -33.40 6.89 -1.25
N VAL A 57 -33.49 8.14 -0.80
CA VAL A 57 -32.40 9.13 -0.94
C VAL A 57 -31.16 8.70 -0.15
N ARG A 58 -31.33 8.22 1.09
CA ARG A 58 -30.22 7.71 1.91
C ARG A 58 -29.55 6.50 1.26
N LEU A 59 -30.33 5.53 0.78
CA LEU A 59 -29.82 4.35 0.09
C LEU A 59 -29.03 4.73 -1.17
N LEU A 60 -29.53 5.68 -1.96
CA LEU A 60 -28.82 6.15 -3.14
C LEU A 60 -27.47 6.79 -2.79
N LYS A 61 -27.42 7.59 -1.72
CA LYS A 61 -26.17 8.20 -1.24
C LYS A 61 -25.16 7.14 -0.77
N VAL A 62 -25.62 6.15 -0.01
CA VAL A 62 -24.79 5.03 0.45
C VAL A 62 -24.27 4.22 -0.74
N TYR A 63 -25.12 3.90 -1.72
CA TYR A 63 -24.73 3.17 -2.91
C TYR A 63 -23.65 3.91 -3.72
N LYS A 64 -23.83 5.22 -3.95
CA LYS A 64 -22.83 6.05 -4.63
C LYS A 64 -21.52 6.10 -3.86
N GLY A 65 -21.58 6.28 -2.53
CA GLY A 65 -20.41 6.27 -1.66
C GLY A 65 -19.65 4.94 -1.70
N HIS A 66 -20.38 3.81 -1.61
CA HIS A 66 -19.80 2.48 -1.69
C HIS A 66 -19.12 2.23 -3.05
N LYS A 67 -19.77 2.66 -4.15
CA LYS A 67 -19.18 2.57 -5.50
C LYS A 67 -17.90 3.41 -5.62
N GLY A 68 -17.87 4.62 -5.06
CA GLY A 68 -16.69 5.48 -5.02
C GLY A 68 -15.53 4.85 -4.25
N LEU A 69 -15.80 4.40 -3.01
CA LEU A 69 -14.81 3.73 -2.16
C LEU A 69 -14.24 2.45 -2.80
N LYS A 70 -15.08 1.72 -3.55
CA LYS A 70 -14.62 0.53 -4.27
C LYS A 70 -13.67 0.89 -5.41
N ALA A 71 -13.95 1.96 -6.15
CA ALA A 71 -13.06 2.43 -7.22
C ALA A 71 -11.73 2.94 -6.66
N GLU A 72 -11.75 3.72 -5.59
CA GLU A 72 -10.55 4.21 -4.92
C GLU A 72 -9.69 3.08 -4.36
N ASN A 73 -10.31 2.03 -3.79
CA ASN A 73 -9.58 0.85 -3.35
C ASN A 73 -8.86 0.11 -4.49
N VAL A 74 -9.45 0.06 -5.68
CA VAL A 74 -8.81 -0.55 -6.85
C VAL A 74 -7.60 0.29 -7.28
N ASP A 75 -7.78 1.61 -7.42
CA ASP A 75 -6.68 2.52 -7.76
C ASP A 75 -5.51 2.44 -6.76
N LEU A 76 -5.82 2.45 -5.45
CA LEU A 76 -4.80 2.33 -4.42
C LEU A 76 -4.05 1.00 -4.51
N ARG A 77 -4.74 -0.12 -4.74
CA ARG A 77 -4.10 -1.43 -4.91
C ARG A 77 -3.16 -1.46 -6.11
N ASP A 78 -3.58 -0.91 -7.24
CA ASP A 78 -2.77 -0.84 -8.45
C ASP A 78 -1.52 0.02 -8.23
N ARG A 79 -1.67 1.15 -7.54
CA ARG A 79 -0.55 2.02 -7.15
C ARG A 79 0.41 1.34 -6.19
N PHE A 80 -0.10 0.62 -5.18
CA PHE A 80 0.72 -0.16 -4.26
C PHE A 80 1.54 -1.22 -5.01
N GLN A 81 0.91 -2.00 -5.88
CA GLN A 81 1.60 -3.01 -6.68
C GLN A 81 2.63 -2.40 -7.64
N SER A 82 2.38 -1.20 -8.17
CA SER A 82 3.38 -0.47 -8.95
C SER A 82 4.57 -0.03 -8.10
N LEU A 83 4.34 0.43 -6.87
CA LEU A 83 5.39 0.85 -5.96
C LEU A 83 6.24 -0.35 -5.51
N GLU A 84 5.63 -1.47 -5.16
CA GLU A 84 6.35 -2.70 -4.79
C GLU A 84 7.32 -3.15 -5.88
N ARG A 85 6.87 -3.13 -7.15
CA ARG A 85 7.74 -3.44 -8.30
C ARG A 85 8.91 -2.48 -8.42
N LYS A 86 8.66 -1.16 -8.31
CA LYS A 86 9.72 -0.15 -8.36
C LYS A 86 10.74 -0.33 -7.24
N VAL A 87 10.29 -0.64 -6.02
CA VAL A 87 11.18 -0.90 -4.87
C VAL A 87 12.05 -2.13 -5.15
N ALA A 88 11.47 -3.22 -5.63
CA ALA A 88 12.22 -4.43 -5.97
C ALA A 88 13.30 -4.17 -7.05
N ASP A 89 12.95 -3.41 -8.09
CA ASP A 89 13.88 -3.04 -9.16
C ASP A 89 15.04 -2.15 -8.66
N ILE A 90 14.73 -1.19 -7.79
CA ILE A 90 15.74 -0.33 -7.15
C ILE A 90 16.68 -1.19 -6.29
N SER A 91 16.16 -2.07 -5.45
CA SER A 91 16.97 -2.95 -4.61
C SER A 91 17.91 -3.84 -5.44
N LYS A 92 17.40 -4.40 -6.55
CA LYS A 92 18.22 -5.20 -7.48
C LYS A 92 19.32 -4.36 -8.12
N THR A 93 18.99 -3.14 -8.54
CA THR A 93 19.96 -2.21 -9.16
C THR A 93 21.05 -1.81 -8.17
N GLN A 94 20.68 -1.51 -6.93
CA GLN A 94 21.61 -1.18 -5.85
C GLN A 94 22.61 -2.33 -5.59
N MET A 95 22.12 -3.58 -5.52
CA MET A 95 22.99 -4.75 -5.35
C MET A 95 23.98 -4.90 -6.52
N ASN A 96 23.52 -4.66 -7.75
CA ASN A 96 24.38 -4.73 -8.93
C ASN A 96 25.43 -3.61 -8.94
N GLN A 97 25.05 -2.39 -8.59
CA GLN A 97 25.97 -1.26 -8.46
C GLN A 97 27.04 -1.55 -7.40
N LEU A 98 26.67 -2.10 -6.25
CA LEU A 98 27.64 -2.47 -5.21
C LEU A 98 28.66 -3.51 -5.71
N LYS A 99 28.20 -4.51 -6.47
CA LYS A 99 29.11 -5.49 -7.10
C LYS A 99 30.06 -4.84 -8.10
N GLN A 100 29.56 -3.90 -8.91
CA GLN A 100 30.37 -3.17 -9.88
C GLN A 100 31.39 -2.25 -9.20
N ILE A 101 31.00 -1.52 -8.15
CA ILE A 101 31.90 -0.68 -7.35
C ILE A 101 33.01 -1.53 -6.75
N ASN A 102 32.68 -2.66 -6.13
CA ASN A 102 33.70 -3.56 -5.57
C ASN A 102 34.64 -4.12 -6.64
N LYS A 103 34.12 -4.41 -7.84
CA LYS A 103 34.96 -4.86 -8.97
C LYS A 103 35.89 -3.73 -9.44
N GLN A 104 35.38 -2.52 -9.58
CA GLN A 104 36.17 -1.35 -9.99
C GLN A 104 37.22 -0.98 -8.94
N GLU A 105 36.88 -1.04 -7.67
CA GLU A 105 37.80 -0.80 -6.56
C GLU A 105 38.95 -1.82 -6.59
N ARG A 106 38.65 -3.12 -6.71
CA ARG A 106 39.67 -4.16 -6.90
C ARG A 106 40.55 -3.92 -8.11
N PHE A 107 39.96 -3.54 -9.25
CA PHE A 107 40.71 -3.25 -10.47
C PHE A 107 41.64 -2.05 -10.28
N SER A 108 41.17 -0.96 -9.66
CA SER A 108 41.97 0.24 -9.39
C SER A 108 43.15 -0.01 -8.44
N ARG A 109 43.03 -1.04 -7.60
CA ARG A 109 44.02 -1.43 -6.59
C ARG A 109 44.79 -2.70 -6.97
N ARG A 110 44.62 -3.23 -8.18
CA ARG A 110 45.15 -4.55 -8.58
C ARG A 110 46.66 -4.68 -8.36
N ASN A 111 47.40 -3.59 -8.56
CA ASN A 111 48.85 -3.54 -8.40
C ASN A 111 49.27 -2.82 -7.11
N ASN A 112 48.34 -2.65 -6.16
CA ASN A 112 48.66 -2.05 -4.87
C ASN A 112 49.04 -3.16 -3.88
N LEU A 113 50.23 -3.03 -3.30
CA LEU A 113 50.77 -3.89 -2.26
C LEU A 113 50.75 -3.16 -0.92
N ARG A 114 50.45 -3.89 0.15
CA ARG A 114 50.36 -3.32 1.50
C ARG A 114 51.44 -3.91 2.41
N ILE A 115 52.34 -3.06 2.88
CA ILE A 115 53.42 -3.41 3.79
C ILE A 115 52.97 -3.06 5.22
N VAL A 116 52.94 -4.07 6.09
CA VAL A 116 52.45 -3.99 7.48
C VAL A 116 53.62 -4.17 8.45
N GLY A 117 53.58 -3.50 9.60
CA GLY A 117 54.54 -3.71 10.69
C GLY A 117 55.84 -2.90 10.60
N ASN A 118 55.97 -1.98 9.63
CA ASN A 118 57.15 -1.13 9.52
C ASN A 118 56.94 0.23 10.22
N SER A 119 57.75 0.53 11.23
CA SER A 119 57.51 1.57 12.23
C SER A 119 58.36 2.83 12.10
N SER A 120 59.21 2.99 11.09
CA SER A 120 60.19 4.10 11.19
C SER A 120 59.56 5.49 10.91
N PRO A 121 59.89 6.50 11.73
CA PRO A 121 59.13 7.76 11.81
C PRO A 121 59.46 8.79 10.73
N ASN A 122 60.61 8.69 10.04
CA ASN A 122 61.05 9.60 8.97
C ASN A 122 61.55 8.79 7.76
N GLU A 123 60.62 8.35 6.92
CA GLU A 123 60.90 7.31 5.94
C GLU A 123 60.46 7.69 4.53
N ASP A 124 61.39 7.54 3.60
CA ASP A 124 61.08 7.44 2.19
C ASP A 124 60.32 6.12 1.93
N CYS A 125 59.00 6.24 1.79
CA CYS A 125 58.13 5.10 1.56
C CYS A 125 58.42 4.38 0.24
N LEU A 126 58.95 5.07 -0.77
CA LEU A 126 59.31 4.46 -2.05
C LEU A 126 60.52 3.57 -1.87
N LYS A 127 61.59 4.09 -1.27
CA LYS A 127 62.82 3.34 -1.01
C LYS A 127 62.53 2.07 -0.21
N ILE A 128 61.74 2.17 0.86
CA ILE A 128 61.35 1.02 1.68
C ILE A 128 60.55 0.00 0.88
N ALA A 129 59.57 0.46 0.09
CA ALA A 129 58.77 -0.46 -0.72
C ALA A 129 59.64 -1.22 -1.71
N SER A 130 60.54 -0.53 -2.41
CA SER A 130 61.50 -1.16 -3.33
C SER A 130 62.41 -2.16 -2.61
N GLU A 131 63.00 -1.78 -1.48
CA GLU A 131 63.86 -2.68 -0.69
C GLU A 131 63.13 -3.93 -0.20
N VAL A 132 61.88 -3.79 0.24
CA VAL A 132 61.06 -4.93 0.67
C VAL A 132 60.77 -5.85 -0.51
N LEU A 133 60.42 -5.30 -1.67
CA LEU A 133 60.11 -6.07 -2.88
C LEU A 133 61.34 -6.82 -3.41
N THR A 134 62.51 -6.18 -3.44
CA THR A 134 63.77 -6.84 -3.78
C THR A 134 64.09 -7.98 -2.80
N LYS A 135 63.91 -7.76 -1.49
CA LYS A 135 64.19 -8.78 -0.46
C LYS A 135 63.30 -10.02 -0.56
N VAL A 136 62.04 -9.86 -0.99
CA VAL A 136 61.12 -10.99 -1.18
C VAL A 136 61.23 -11.64 -2.57
N GLY A 137 62.22 -11.23 -3.37
CA GLY A 137 62.55 -11.85 -4.65
C GLY A 137 61.77 -11.31 -5.85
N VAL A 138 61.06 -10.18 -5.72
CA VAL A 138 60.46 -9.49 -6.89
C VAL A 138 61.56 -8.63 -7.52
N GLN A 139 62.20 -9.19 -8.54
CA GLN A 139 63.25 -8.52 -9.32
C GLN A 139 62.61 -7.57 -10.35
N ASP A 140 63.30 -6.47 -10.67
CA ASP A 140 62.90 -5.47 -11.67
C ASP A 140 61.54 -4.78 -11.42
N CYS A 141 61.07 -4.76 -10.17
CA CYS A 141 59.85 -4.03 -9.79
C CYS A 141 60.07 -2.52 -9.80
N VAL A 142 59.24 -1.80 -10.56
CA VAL A 142 59.14 -0.34 -10.51
C VAL A 142 58.03 0.06 -9.53
N VAL A 143 58.39 0.69 -8.41
CA VAL A 143 57.40 1.27 -7.49
C VAL A 143 57.06 2.68 -7.95
N GLU A 144 55.85 2.87 -8.51
CA GLU A 144 55.39 4.18 -9.00
C GLU A 144 55.05 5.15 -7.86
N ARG A 145 54.47 4.63 -6.79
CA ARG A 145 53.92 5.44 -5.70
C ARG A 145 53.92 4.65 -4.40
N ALA A 146 54.36 5.26 -3.31
CA ALA A 146 54.25 4.69 -1.98
C ALA A 146 53.90 5.75 -0.94
N HIS A 147 53.02 5.42 0.00
CA HIS A 147 52.57 6.33 1.06
C HIS A 147 52.08 5.56 2.28
N ARG A 148 52.04 6.23 3.44
CA ARG A 148 51.39 5.73 4.66
C ARG A 148 49.87 5.78 4.49
N ASP A 149 49.19 4.72 4.91
CA ASP A 149 47.75 4.55 4.79
C ASP A 149 47.13 4.10 6.12
N GLY A 150 45.90 4.56 6.38
CA GLY A 150 45.16 4.34 7.63
C GLY A 150 45.37 5.41 8.70
N ARG A 151 44.63 5.26 9.81
CA ARG A 151 44.70 6.16 10.98
C ARG A 151 45.94 5.87 11.83
N GLN A 152 46.52 6.91 12.42
CA GLN A 152 47.60 6.79 13.38
C GLN A 152 47.04 6.30 14.73
N MET A 153 47.63 5.26 15.29
CA MET A 153 47.26 4.69 16.60
C MET A 153 48.51 4.52 17.46
N GLU A 154 48.36 4.71 18.78
CA GLU A 154 49.47 4.77 19.74
C GLU A 154 50.35 3.50 19.74
N HIS A 155 49.76 2.33 19.52
CA HIS A 155 50.47 1.05 19.56
C HIS A 155 50.60 0.35 18.20
N ARG A 156 50.31 1.05 17.10
CA ARG A 156 50.37 0.43 15.76
C ARG A 156 50.80 1.41 14.69
N SER A 157 51.87 1.03 14.01
CA SER A 157 52.35 1.72 12.82
C SER A 157 51.36 1.61 11.65
N ARG A 158 51.10 2.75 11.00
CA ARG A 158 50.31 2.81 9.77
C ARG A 158 50.92 1.93 8.69
N HIS A 159 50.07 1.27 7.91
CA HIS A 159 50.52 0.47 6.79
C HIS A 159 51.14 1.37 5.72
N LYS A 160 52.03 0.84 4.89
CA LYS A 160 52.45 1.51 3.66
C LYS A 160 51.71 0.86 2.49
N VAL A 161 51.13 1.66 1.60
CA VAL A 161 50.55 1.19 0.35
C VAL A 161 51.45 1.64 -0.78
N ALA A 162 52.02 0.67 -1.49
CA ALA A 162 52.87 0.85 -2.66
C ALA A 162 52.11 0.40 -3.90
N ARG A 163 52.28 1.11 -5.02
CA ARG A 163 51.75 0.72 -6.33
C ARG A 163 52.91 0.27 -7.21
N GLU A 164 52.83 -0.97 -7.66
CA GLU A 164 53.71 -1.52 -8.67
C GLU A 164 53.29 -0.98 -10.05
N GLY A 165 54.25 -0.39 -10.75
CA GLY A 165 54.12 -0.02 -12.15
C GLY A 165 54.37 -1.22 -13.03
N SER A 166 53.71 -1.24 -14.19
CA SER A 166 54.07 -2.17 -15.25
C SER A 166 55.44 -1.78 -15.81
N SER A 167 56.38 -2.73 -15.80
CA SER A 167 57.64 -2.55 -16.52
C SER A 167 57.35 -2.23 -17.99
N PRO A 168 57.97 -1.20 -18.60
CA PRO A 168 57.85 -0.97 -20.02
C PRO A 168 58.35 -2.22 -20.76
N GLN A 169 57.49 -2.80 -21.60
CA GLN A 169 57.86 -3.85 -22.55
C GLN A 169 58.70 -3.27 -23.67
#